data_AF-A0A965MFC8-F1
#
_entry.id   AF-A0A965MFC8-F1
#
_cell.length_a   1.000
_cell.length_b   1.000
_cell.length_c   1.000
_cell.angle_alpha   90.00
_cell.angle_beta   90.00
_cell.angle_gamma   90.00
#
_symmetry.space_group_name_H-M   'P 1'
#
loop_
_entity.id
_entity.type
_entity.pdbx_description
1 polymer ?
#
loop_
_entity_poly.entity_id
_entity_poly.type
_entity_poly.pdbx_seq_one_letter_code
_entity_poly.pdbx_strand_id
1 'polypeptide(L)'
;MGELSRENFYAKIATAPRAVQGFFETVIEHFNKRNDIHANHTDTNGGDLRLALPAELARHHTIRNFTTLYWQSRNQEIFVRSYLTPDEMVVFGFAGVKIPRNINEPLNSELRLGEQD
;
A
#
# COMPACT_ATOMS: atom_id res chain seq x y z
N MET A 1 7.83 -14.98 2.65
CA MET A 1 7.62 -13.84 1.73
C MET A 1 8.94 -13.10 1.64
N GLY A 2 9.45 -12.86 0.43
CA GLY A 2 10.75 -12.21 0.22
C GLY A 2 10.60 -10.69 0.21
N GLU A 3 11.49 -10.01 0.90
CA GLU A 3 11.70 -8.57 0.75
C GLU A 3 12.20 -8.29 -0.67
N LEU A 4 11.71 -7.21 -1.26
CA LEU A 4 12.06 -6.79 -2.61
C LEU A 4 12.85 -5.48 -2.52
N SER A 5 13.95 -5.38 -3.27
CA SER A 5 14.69 -4.11 -3.34
C SER A 5 13.86 -3.03 -4.02
N ARG A 6 14.17 -1.76 -3.74
CA ARG A 6 13.50 -0.61 -4.37
C ARG A 6 13.63 -0.67 -5.90
N GLU A 7 14.81 -1.00 -6.41
CA GLU A 7 15.07 -1.09 -7.85
C GLU A 7 14.19 -2.17 -8.50
N ASN A 8 14.09 -3.33 -7.86
CA ASN A 8 13.24 -4.42 -8.33
C ASN A 8 11.74 -4.05 -8.28
N PHE A 9 11.32 -3.23 -7.31
CA PHE A 9 9.94 -2.74 -7.23
C PHE A 9 9.63 -1.84 -8.43
N TYR A 10 10.50 -0.87 -8.70
CA TYR A 10 10.33 0.01 -9.85
C TYR A 10 10.44 -0.71 -11.19
N ALA A 11 11.26 -1.76 -11.29
CA ALA A 11 11.28 -2.61 -12.48
C ALA A 11 9.92 -3.29 -12.74
N LYS A 12 9.20 -3.69 -11.67
CA LYS A 12 7.86 -4.30 -11.75
C LYS A 12 6.77 -3.31 -12.15
N ILE A 13 6.92 -2.03 -11.82
CA ILE A 13 5.98 -0.97 -12.20
C ILE A 13 6.49 -0.09 -13.36
N ALA A 14 7.51 -0.52 -14.10
CA ALA A 14 8.13 0.27 -15.16
C ALA A 14 7.15 0.65 -16.29
N THR A 15 6.11 -0.15 -16.50
CA THR A 15 5.06 0.09 -17.50
C THR A 15 3.89 0.92 -16.97
N ALA A 16 3.86 1.21 -15.66
CA ALA A 16 2.84 2.07 -15.08
C ALA A 16 2.98 3.52 -15.56
N PRO A 17 1.88 4.31 -15.63
CA PRO A 17 1.96 5.74 -15.89
C PRO A 17 2.96 6.46 -14.98
N ARG A 18 3.63 7.50 -15.46
CA ARG A 18 4.61 8.26 -14.66
C ARG A 18 4.00 8.82 -13.37
N ALA A 19 2.72 9.20 -13.41
CA ALA A 19 1.99 9.66 -12.23
C ALA A 19 1.91 8.57 -11.14
N VAL A 20 1.69 7.31 -11.53
CA VAL A 20 1.66 6.17 -10.60
C VAL A 20 3.06 5.91 -10.03
N GLN A 21 4.09 5.94 -10.86
CA GLN A 21 5.49 5.78 -10.38
C GLN A 21 5.86 6.89 -9.39
N GLY A 22 5.53 8.14 -9.72
CA GLY A 22 5.74 9.31 -8.86
C GLY A 22 4.90 9.28 -7.57
N PHE A 23 3.69 8.72 -7.62
CA PHE A 23 2.87 8.49 -6.42
C PHE A 23 3.59 7.55 -5.44
N PHE A 24 4.04 6.38 -5.92
CA PHE A 24 4.78 5.43 -5.07
C PHE A 24 6.07 6.06 -4.52
N GLU A 25 6.81 6.79 -5.35
CA GLU A 25 8.00 7.52 -4.91
C GLU A 25 7.69 8.53 -3.80
N THR A 26 6.63 9.31 -3.97
CA THR A 26 6.21 10.32 -2.99
C THR A 26 5.84 9.68 -1.66
N VAL A 27 5.09 8.56 -1.68
CA VAL A 27 4.72 7.81 -0.47
C VAL A 27 5.97 7.29 0.23
N ILE A 28 6.89 6.65 -0.51
CA ILE A 28 8.14 6.10 0.03
C ILE A 28 8.99 7.21 0.66
N GLU A 29 9.23 8.30 -0.07
CA GLU A 29 10.04 9.43 0.40
C GLU A 29 9.40 10.16 1.59
N HIS A 30 8.07 10.21 1.68
CA HIS A 30 7.38 10.80 2.82
C HIS A 30 7.65 10.01 4.10
N PHE A 31 7.46 8.69 4.07
CA PHE A 31 7.54 7.86 5.27
C PHE A 31 8.98 7.52 5.67
N ASN A 32 9.90 7.36 4.70
CA ASN A 32 11.31 7.13 5.00
C ASN A 32 11.97 8.26 5.79
N LYS A 33 11.43 9.49 5.73
CA LYS A 33 11.97 10.64 6.47
C LYS A 33 11.54 10.70 7.93
N ARG A 34 10.46 10.02 8.31
CA ARG A 34 9.79 10.23 9.61
C ARG A 34 10.18 9.24 10.70
N ASN A 35 10.90 8.15 10.35
CA ASN A 35 11.37 7.08 11.26
C ASN A 35 10.28 6.41 12.14
N ASP A 36 9.02 6.83 12.02
CA ASP A 36 7.85 6.31 12.74
C ASP A 36 7.13 5.21 11.95
N ILE A 37 7.32 5.21 10.62
CA ILE A 37 6.72 4.29 9.67
C ILE A 37 7.82 3.78 8.73
N HIS A 38 7.85 2.46 8.55
CA HIS A 38 8.74 1.80 7.61
C HIS A 38 7.97 1.48 6.32
N ALA A 39 8.46 2.03 5.20
CA ALA A 39 8.00 1.68 3.86
C ALA A 39 8.88 0.54 3.31
N ASN A 40 8.30 -0.63 3.07
CA ASN A 40 9.02 -1.77 2.48
C ASN A 40 8.30 -2.37 1.28
N HIS A 41 9.04 -3.12 0.49
CA HIS A 41 8.52 -3.76 -0.71
C HIS A 41 8.53 -5.26 -0.56
N THR A 42 7.51 -5.95 -1.08
CA THR A 42 7.51 -7.41 -1.14
C THR A 42 7.18 -7.89 -2.54
N ASP A 43 7.60 -9.11 -2.86
CA ASP A 43 7.36 -9.70 -4.18
C ASP A 43 5.91 -10.19 -4.40
N THR A 44 5.00 -9.86 -3.48
CA THR A 44 3.60 -10.30 -3.55
C THR A 44 2.79 -9.42 -4.48
N ASN A 45 1.75 -9.97 -5.11
CA ASN A 45 0.91 -9.28 -6.09
C ASN A 45 1.68 -8.66 -7.26
N GLY A 46 2.84 -9.22 -7.61
CA GLY A 46 3.70 -8.69 -8.65
C GLY A 46 4.56 -7.49 -8.20
N GLY A 47 4.61 -7.20 -6.90
CA GLY A 47 5.34 -6.09 -6.30
C GLY A 47 4.38 -5.20 -5.51
N ASP A 48 4.37 -5.31 -4.20
CA ASP A 48 3.59 -4.43 -3.32
C ASP A 48 4.51 -3.52 -2.48
N LEU A 49 4.01 -2.31 -2.21
CA LEU A 49 4.53 -1.39 -1.21
C LEU A 49 3.69 -1.56 0.05
N ARG A 50 4.34 -1.71 1.21
CA ARG A 50 3.67 -1.81 2.50
C ARG A 50 4.20 -0.73 3.42
N LEU A 51 3.27 -0.15 4.16
CA LEU A 51 3.58 0.77 5.25
C LEU A 51 3.33 0.05 6.56
N ALA A 52 4.36 0.02 7.40
CA ALA A 52 4.34 -0.72 8.63
C ALA A 52 4.89 0.09 9.80
N LEU A 53 4.40 -0.18 11.00
CA LEU A 53 5.03 0.30 12.22
C LEU A 53 6.31 -0.52 12.48
N PRO A 54 7.48 0.14 12.70
CA PRO A 54 8.70 -0.52 13.13
C PRO A 54 8.47 -1.37 14.38
N ALA A 55 9.14 -2.52 14.48
CA ALA A 55 8.95 -3.47 15.58
C ALA A 55 9.34 -2.87 16.95
N GLU A 56 10.25 -1.90 16.94
CA GLU A 56 10.73 -1.15 18.09
C GLU A 56 9.67 -0.19 18.63
N LEU A 57 8.77 0.28 17.76
CA LEU A 57 7.65 1.16 18.10
C LEU A 57 6.34 0.38 18.32
N ALA A 58 6.25 -0.83 17.78
CA ALA A 58 5.13 -1.72 17.99
C ALA A 58 5.21 -2.35 19.39
N ARG A 59 4.20 -2.12 20.24
CA ARG A 59 4.07 -2.71 21.59
C ARG A 59 4.20 -4.23 21.65
N HIS A 60 4.08 -4.91 20.51
CA HIS A 60 4.08 -6.37 20.39
C HIS A 60 5.29 -6.96 19.64
N HIS A 61 6.34 -6.18 19.36
CA HIS A 61 7.57 -6.64 18.65
C HIS A 61 7.34 -7.31 17.28
N THR A 62 6.14 -7.16 16.73
CA THR A 62 5.78 -7.66 15.40
C THR A 62 5.51 -6.48 14.48
N ILE A 63 6.16 -6.46 13.32
CA ILE A 63 5.88 -5.51 12.25
C ILE A 63 4.40 -5.63 11.88
N ARG A 64 3.66 -4.53 12.01
CA ARG A 64 2.24 -4.48 11.64
C ARG A 64 2.06 -3.59 10.43
N ASN A 65 1.76 -4.21 9.30
CA ASN A 65 1.36 -3.49 8.09
C ASN A 65 0.00 -2.85 8.35
N PHE A 66 -0.11 -1.55 8.12
CA PHE A 66 -1.38 -0.84 8.18
C PHE A 66 -1.87 -0.43 6.79
N THR A 67 -1.02 -0.52 5.78
CA THR A 67 -1.41 -0.27 4.38
C THR A 67 -0.61 -1.15 3.44
N THR A 68 -1.25 -1.62 2.38
CA THR A 68 -0.62 -2.30 1.24
C THR A 68 -1.10 -1.65 -0.04
N LEU A 69 -0.17 -1.29 -0.92
CA LEU A 69 -0.40 -0.59 -2.18
C LEU A 69 0.28 -1.38 -3.30
N TYR A 70 -0.39 -1.62 -4.42
CA TYR A 70 0.28 -2.15 -5.61
C TYR A 70 -0.43 -1.73 -6.89
N TRP A 71 0.34 -1.67 -7.97
CA TRP A 71 -0.17 -1.36 -9.30
C TRP A 71 -0.85 -2.57 -9.93
N GLN A 72 -2.13 -2.44 -10.31
CA GLN A 72 -2.84 -3.44 -11.10
C GLN A 72 -2.79 -3.08 -12.58
N SER A 73 -1.72 -3.50 -13.27
CA SER A 73 -1.49 -3.19 -14.68
C SER A 73 -2.64 -3.56 -15.62
N ARG A 74 -3.39 -4.64 -15.35
CA ARG A 74 -4.54 -5.04 -16.16
C ARG A 74 -5.69 -4.04 -16.09
N ASN A 75 -5.94 -3.48 -14.91
CA ASN A 75 -7.07 -2.59 -14.66
C ASN A 75 -6.67 -1.11 -14.71
N GLN A 76 -5.36 -0.82 -14.82
CA GLN A 76 -4.79 0.52 -14.82
C GLN A 76 -5.16 1.32 -13.56
N GLU A 77 -5.12 0.68 -12.40
CA GLU A 77 -5.48 1.27 -11.11
C GLU A 77 -4.46 0.91 -10.01
N ILE A 78 -4.34 1.75 -8.99
CA ILE A 78 -3.61 1.41 -7.76
C ILE A 78 -4.59 0.71 -6.84
N PHE A 79 -4.28 -0.52 -6.49
CA PHE A 79 -5.02 -1.24 -5.46
C PHE A 79 -4.45 -0.89 -4.08
N VAL A 80 -5.35 -0.57 -3.17
CA VAL A 80 -5.04 -0.21 -1.79
C VAL A 80 -5.78 -1.14 -0.84
N ARG A 81 -5.07 -1.67 0.15
CA ARG A 81 -5.69 -2.19 1.38
C ARG A 81 -5.24 -1.37 2.56
N SER A 82 -6.16 -1.06 3.46
CA SER A 82 -5.92 -0.21 4.62
C SER A 82 -6.44 -0.84 5.90
N TYR A 83 -5.80 -0.50 7.02
CA TYR A 83 -6.24 -0.84 8.37
C TYR A 83 -7.49 -0.05 8.77
N LEU A 84 -7.79 1.06 8.11
CA LEU A 84 -9.05 1.78 8.30
C LEU A 84 -10.22 0.95 7.75
N THR A 85 -11.34 1.00 8.43
CA THR A 85 -12.62 0.46 7.97
C THR A 85 -13.16 1.27 6.79
N PRO A 86 -14.09 0.72 5.98
CA PRO A 86 -14.72 1.49 4.91
C PRO A 86 -15.40 2.77 5.42
N ASP A 87 -16.07 2.71 6.57
CA ASP A 87 -16.76 3.88 7.16
C ASP A 87 -15.78 5.00 7.52
N GLU A 88 -14.62 4.66 8.09
CA GLU A 88 -13.56 5.64 8.37
C GLU A 88 -12.98 6.24 7.09
N MET A 89 -12.81 5.44 6.03
CA MET A 89 -12.28 5.92 4.75
C MET A 89 -13.24 6.87 4.04
N VAL A 90 -14.55 6.66 4.16
CA VAL A 90 -15.59 7.54 3.61
C VAL A 90 -15.53 8.93 4.24
N VAL A 91 -15.19 9.04 5.53
CA VAL A 91 -14.99 10.36 6.20
C VAL A 91 -13.89 11.18 5.52
N PHE A 92 -12.89 10.53 4.92
CA PHE A 92 -11.81 11.19 4.19
C PHE A 92 -12.13 11.45 2.72
N GLY A 93 -13.36 11.18 2.28
CA GLY A 93 -13.80 11.41 0.90
C GLY A 93 -13.48 10.27 -0.07
N PHE A 94 -12.96 9.13 0.40
CA PHE A 94 -12.77 7.96 -0.45
C PHE A 94 -14.11 7.27 -0.70
N ALA A 95 -14.68 7.51 -1.88
CA ALA A 95 -15.83 6.75 -2.37
C ALA A 95 -15.40 5.35 -2.85
N GLY A 96 -16.34 4.40 -2.90
CA GLY A 96 -16.06 3.08 -3.49
C GLY A 96 -15.22 2.11 -2.65
N VAL A 97 -14.91 2.46 -1.40
CA VAL A 97 -14.20 1.61 -0.43
C VAL A 97 -15.07 0.40 -0.05
N LYS A 98 -14.46 -0.78 0.02
CA LYS A 98 -15.16 -2.05 0.29
C LYS A 98 -14.50 -2.83 1.42
N ILE A 99 -15.26 -3.71 2.07
CA ILE A 99 -14.69 -4.74 2.95
C ILE A 99 -13.94 -5.75 2.06
N PRO A 100 -12.73 -6.20 2.45
CA PRO A 100 -12.01 -7.21 1.69
C PRO A 100 -12.82 -8.49 1.55
N ARG A 101 -12.70 -9.15 0.39
CA ARG A 101 -13.48 -10.36 0.08
C ARG A 101 -13.23 -11.52 1.04
N ASN A 102 -12.04 -11.59 1.62
CA ASN A 102 -11.68 -12.62 2.59
C ASN A 102 -11.69 -12.01 3.99
N ILE A 103 -12.52 -12.57 4.87
CA ILE A 103 -12.70 -12.08 6.25
C ILE A 103 -11.48 -12.29 7.15
N ASN A 104 -10.54 -13.15 6.73
CA ASN A 104 -9.29 -13.40 7.45
C ASN A 104 -8.16 -12.48 6.98
N GLU A 105 -8.45 -11.51 6.12
CA GLU A 105 -7.46 -10.53 5.69
C GLU A 105 -7.08 -9.62 6.87
N PRO A 106 -5.79 -9.31 7.06
CA PRO A 106 -5.33 -8.53 8.21
C PRO A 106 -5.67 -7.03 8.14
N LEU A 107 -6.17 -6.57 6.98
CA LEU A 107 -6.51 -5.17 6.69
C LEU A 107 -8.03 -5.08 6.49
N ASN A 108 -8.63 -3.96 6.87
CA ASN A 108 -10.08 -3.83 7.07
C ASN A 108 -10.82 -3.27 5.85
N SER A 109 -10.12 -2.68 4.89
CA SER A 109 -10.73 -2.11 3.68
C SER A 109 -9.89 -2.35 2.42
N GLU A 110 -10.58 -2.34 1.28
CA GLU A 110 -10.06 -2.33 -0.08
C GLU A 110 -10.55 -1.06 -0.81
N LEU A 111 -9.64 -0.39 -1.50
CA LEU A 111 -9.91 0.74 -2.37
C LEU A 111 -9.14 0.55 -3.69
N ARG A 112 -9.71 1.05 -4.78
CA ARG A 112 -9.04 1.15 -6.09
C ARG A 112 -8.96 2.62 -6.42
N LEU A 113 -7.77 3.09 -6.76
CA LEU A 113 -7.52 4.46 -7.18
C LEU A 113 -7.24 4.44 -8.69
N GLY A 114 -8.19 4.93 -9.47
CA GLY A 114 -8.06 5.14 -10.91
C GLY A 114 -8.02 6.62 -11.27
N GLU A 115 -8.00 6.94 -12.56
CA GLU A 115 -8.06 8.33 -13.05
C GLU A 115 -9.38 9.06 -12.71
N GLN A 116 -10.40 8.32 -12.27
CA GLN A 116 -11.72 8.87 -11.94
C GLN A 116 -11.86 9.25 -10.46
N ASP A 117 -10.84 8.98 -9.63
CA ASP A 117 -10.80 9.26 -8.20
C ASP A 117 -10.00 10.52 -7.85
#